data_AF-A0A3D1DSD1-F1
#
_entry.id   AF-A0A3D1DSD1-F1
#
_cell.length_a   1.000
_cell.length_b   1.000
_cell.length_c   1.000
_cell.angle_alpha   90.00
_cell.angle_beta   90.00
_cell.angle_gamma   90.00
#
_symmetry.space_group_name_H-M   'P 1'
#
loop_
_entity.id
_entity.type
_entity.pdbx_description
1 polymer ?
#
loop_
_entity_poly.entity_id
_entity_poly.type
_entity_poly.pdbx_seq_one_letter_code
_entity_poly.pdbx_strand_id
1 'polypeptide(L)'
;MESPPWQCPRLQSVYTVSSPLIIDPPPTACTDAEARRILRNMLTAEEFTETKFDLPEGGRWCELVAGDIRQFDPPDGLYGTVVLNLTKALGKHLHGGQSQPASVSDDGGPAYACYELGLVTCRDPDTVRCPPVSVFVGGDAFAEMDREVTESRPVLVIELASGNQRRTGMTDRVLEWHGWGVPCVWVIDSADKSVHVAEPDREVKVRTTGDTLSGDPVLPGLEFPVRELFVEPEWWTR
;
A
#
# COMPACT_ATOMS: atom_id res chain seq x y z
N MET A 1 64.52 52.45 8.11
CA MET A 1 64.32 53.58 9.04
C MET A 1 64.22 54.81 8.18
N GLU A 2 63.14 55.54 7.95
CA GLU A 2 61.73 55.55 8.35
C GLU A 2 61.02 56.40 7.26
N SER A 3 59.82 56.01 6.83
CA SER A 3 58.81 56.94 6.26
C SER A 3 58.12 57.66 7.44
N PRO A 4 57.30 58.76 7.35
CA PRO A 4 56.30 59.11 6.31
C PRO A 4 56.11 60.67 6.21
N PRO A 5 54.94 61.34 6.06
CA PRO A 5 53.61 61.03 5.49
C PRO A 5 53.11 62.09 4.47
N TRP A 6 52.17 61.73 3.58
CA TRP A 6 51.35 62.72 2.85
C TRP A 6 49.86 62.34 2.90
N GLN A 7 49.04 63.28 3.39
CA GLN A 7 47.56 63.31 3.40
C GLN A 7 47.06 63.86 2.04
N CYS A 8 45.88 63.53 1.50
CA CYS A 8 44.52 64.10 1.73
C CYS A 8 43.67 63.82 0.44
N PRO A 9 42.34 64.04 0.31
CA PRO A 9 41.38 64.59 1.27
C PRO A 9 40.00 63.88 1.36
N ARG A 10 39.23 64.35 2.35
CA ARG A 10 37.79 64.14 2.63
C ARG A 10 36.88 64.27 1.41
N LEU A 11 35.85 63.42 1.38
CA LEU A 11 34.48 63.83 1.07
C LEU A 11 33.55 63.38 2.21
N GLN A 12 32.85 64.34 2.78
CA GLN A 12 31.74 64.13 3.70
C GLN A 12 30.49 63.78 2.87
N SER A 13 29.78 62.73 3.24
CA SER A 13 28.32 62.79 3.29
C SER A 13 27.79 61.72 4.23
N VAL A 14 27.03 62.18 5.20
CA VAL A 14 26.29 61.45 6.20
C VAL A 14 25.04 60.91 5.51
N TYR A 15 24.85 59.59 5.50
CA TYR A 15 23.51 58.99 5.45
C TYR A 15 23.50 57.76 6.36
N THR A 16 22.92 57.96 7.53
CA THR A 16 22.46 56.91 8.40
C THR A 16 21.24 56.28 7.74
N VAL A 17 21.36 55.05 7.23
CA VAL A 17 20.21 54.16 7.03
C VAL A 17 20.54 52.87 7.75
N SER A 18 20.01 52.76 8.96
CA SER A 18 19.94 51.53 9.71
C SER A 18 18.90 50.63 9.03
N SER A 19 19.33 49.87 8.02
CA SER A 19 18.58 48.71 7.55
C SER A 19 19.26 47.47 8.11
N PRO A 20 18.57 46.63 8.91
CA PRO A 20 19.08 45.29 9.15
C PRO A 20 19.13 44.61 7.78
N LEU A 21 20.32 44.16 7.38
CA LEU A 21 20.44 43.15 6.35
C LEU A 21 19.64 41.94 6.86
N ILE A 22 18.40 41.82 6.39
CA ILE A 22 17.71 40.53 6.38
C ILE A 22 18.52 39.71 5.38
N ILE A 23 19.51 39.00 5.91
CA ILE A 23 20.09 37.88 5.20
C ILE A 23 18.94 36.89 5.14
N ASP A 24 18.34 36.74 3.97
CA ASP A 24 17.40 35.64 3.74
C ASP A 24 18.07 34.36 4.24
N PRO A 25 17.38 33.53 5.04
CA PRO A 25 17.95 32.26 5.45
C PRO A 25 18.38 31.50 4.19
N PRO A 26 19.54 30.81 4.21
CA PRO A 26 19.94 29.99 3.07
C PRO A 26 18.77 29.07 2.70
N PRO A 27 18.53 28.81 1.40
CA PRO A 27 17.50 27.86 1.00
C PRO A 27 17.74 26.59 1.81
N THR A 28 16.69 26.13 2.49
CA THR A 28 16.72 25.02 3.45
C THR A 28 17.70 23.97 2.96
N ALA A 29 18.82 23.82 3.67
CA ALA A 29 19.88 22.91 3.25
C ALA A 29 19.26 21.52 3.05
N CYS A 30 19.48 20.94 1.86
CA CYS A 30 19.05 19.59 1.53
C CYS A 30 19.48 18.66 2.67
N THR A 31 18.51 18.07 3.35
CA THR A 31 18.78 17.20 4.50
C THR A 31 19.59 15.98 4.05
N ASP A 32 20.34 15.35 4.96
CA ASP A 32 21.07 14.11 4.64
C ASP A 32 20.13 13.02 4.10
N ALA A 33 18.85 13.03 4.49
CA ALA A 33 17.81 12.13 3.98
C ALA A 33 17.40 12.49 2.54
N GLU A 34 17.10 13.76 2.25
CA GLU A 34 16.78 14.22 0.89
C GLU A 34 17.96 14.05 -0.06
N ALA A 35 19.19 14.34 0.39
CA ALA A 35 20.40 14.13 -0.38
C ALA A 35 20.62 12.64 -0.69
N ARG A 36 20.39 11.75 0.27
CA ARG A 36 20.44 10.29 0.06
C ARG A 36 19.34 9.80 -0.90
N ARG A 37 18.14 10.38 -0.84
CA ARG A 37 17.02 10.08 -1.76
C ARG A 37 17.39 10.43 -3.19
N ILE A 38 17.85 11.66 -3.43
CA ILE A 38 18.26 12.16 -4.75
C ILE A 38 19.44 11.36 -5.30
N LEU A 39 20.45 11.07 -4.47
CA LEU A 39 21.63 10.31 -4.90
C LEU A 39 21.31 8.85 -5.28
N ARG A 40 20.20 8.30 -4.80
CA ARG A 40 19.76 6.92 -5.08
C ARG A 40 18.56 6.85 -6.02
N ASN A 41 18.05 7.98 -6.53
CA ASN A 41 16.82 8.06 -7.33
C ASN A 41 15.62 7.33 -6.69
N MET A 42 15.49 7.40 -5.36
CA MET A 42 14.37 6.78 -4.64
C MET A 42 13.10 7.60 -4.85
N LEU A 43 12.08 6.97 -5.45
CA LEU A 43 10.78 7.61 -5.69
C LEU A 43 9.97 7.71 -4.39
N THR A 44 9.15 8.76 -4.29
CA THR A 44 8.07 8.82 -3.30
C THR A 44 6.83 8.07 -3.80
N ALA A 45 5.84 7.85 -2.92
CA ALA A 45 4.56 7.28 -3.33
C ALA A 45 3.85 8.14 -4.39
N GLU A 46 3.93 9.47 -4.26
CA GLU A 46 3.35 10.44 -5.18
C GLU A 46 4.05 10.41 -6.54
N GLU A 47 5.39 10.43 -6.55
CA GLU A 47 6.17 10.31 -7.78
C GLU A 47 5.89 8.96 -8.48
N PHE A 48 5.75 7.88 -7.71
CA PHE A 48 5.37 6.56 -8.23
C PHE A 48 3.98 6.58 -8.88
N THR A 49 2.97 7.21 -8.24
CA THR A 49 1.62 7.32 -8.82
C THR A 49 1.58 8.16 -10.09
N GLU A 50 2.22 9.32 -10.10
CA GLU A 50 2.23 10.24 -11.24
C GLU A 50 2.89 9.63 -12.47
N THR A 51 3.92 8.80 -12.27
CA THR A 51 4.70 8.18 -13.35
C THR A 51 4.29 6.74 -13.64
N LYS A 52 3.32 6.17 -12.89
CA LYS A 52 2.94 4.75 -12.98
C LYS A 52 2.55 4.34 -14.40
N PHE A 53 1.82 5.19 -15.12
CA PHE A 53 1.34 4.89 -16.47
C PHE A 53 2.44 4.89 -17.54
N ASP A 54 3.61 5.45 -17.25
CA ASP A 54 4.78 5.42 -18.13
C ASP A 54 5.58 4.11 -17.99
N LEU A 55 5.28 3.30 -16.96
CA LEU A 55 5.90 2.01 -16.74
C LEU A 55 5.36 0.94 -17.70
N PRO A 56 6.09 -0.17 -17.92
CA PRO A 56 5.59 -1.31 -18.68
C PRO A 56 4.19 -1.74 -18.23
N GLU A 57 3.34 -2.14 -19.19
CA GLU A 57 1.95 -2.56 -18.94
C GLU A 57 1.10 -1.50 -18.21
N GLY A 58 1.47 -0.22 -18.32
CA GLY A 58 0.80 0.90 -17.62
C GLY A 58 0.96 0.83 -16.11
N GLY A 59 2.10 0.29 -15.64
CA GLY A 59 2.38 0.13 -14.21
C GLY A 59 1.53 -0.92 -13.51
N ARG A 60 0.85 -1.79 -14.28
CA ARG A 60 0.20 -2.97 -13.72
C ARG A 60 1.25 -3.90 -13.11
N TRP A 61 0.88 -4.45 -11.96
CA TRP A 61 1.75 -5.35 -11.19
C TRP A 61 3.09 -4.71 -10.80
N CYS A 62 3.11 -3.39 -10.62
CA CYS A 62 4.20 -2.67 -9.98
C CYS A 62 3.87 -2.38 -8.51
N GLU A 63 4.91 -2.42 -7.69
CA GLU A 63 4.93 -1.90 -6.33
C GLU A 63 6.12 -0.97 -6.15
N LEU A 64 6.05 -0.09 -5.15
CA LEU A 64 7.19 0.68 -4.70
C LEU A 64 7.73 0.06 -3.41
N VAL A 65 9.02 -0.21 -3.33
CA VAL A 65 9.63 -0.79 -2.12
C VAL A 65 10.87 -0.01 -1.76
N ALA A 66 10.81 0.73 -0.65
CA ALA A 66 11.87 1.62 -0.19
C ALA A 66 12.38 2.56 -1.31
N GLY A 67 11.45 3.11 -2.09
CA GLY A 67 11.73 4.01 -3.21
C GLY A 67 12.13 3.35 -4.53
N ASP A 68 12.24 2.02 -4.58
CA ASP A 68 12.55 1.27 -5.80
C ASP A 68 11.29 0.62 -6.40
N ILE A 69 11.08 0.78 -7.71
CA ILE A 69 9.99 0.10 -8.42
C ILE A 69 10.29 -1.39 -8.52
N ARG A 70 9.35 -2.22 -8.08
CA ARG A 70 9.36 -3.68 -8.28
C ARG A 70 8.24 -4.10 -9.22
N GLN A 71 8.63 -4.58 -10.39
CA GLN A 71 7.73 -5.16 -11.38
C GLN A 71 7.55 -6.66 -11.12
N PHE A 72 6.30 -7.11 -11.16
CA PHE A 72 5.94 -8.53 -11.21
C PHE A 72 5.51 -8.95 -12.61
N ASP A 73 5.69 -10.23 -12.92
CA ASP A 73 5.14 -10.85 -14.12
C ASP A 73 3.61 -10.74 -14.10
N PRO A 74 2.95 -10.75 -15.27
CA PRO A 74 1.50 -10.90 -15.35
C PRO A 74 1.05 -12.16 -14.58
N PRO A 75 -0.06 -12.09 -13.83
CA PRO A 75 -0.61 -13.25 -13.15
C PRO A 75 -1.17 -14.26 -14.17
N ASP A 76 -1.29 -15.52 -13.75
CA ASP A 76 -1.84 -16.59 -14.57
C ASP A 76 -3.38 -16.58 -14.63
N GLY A 77 -3.96 -17.49 -15.42
CA GLY A 77 -5.42 -17.61 -15.51
C GLY A 77 -6.09 -17.98 -14.18
N LEU A 78 -5.42 -18.78 -13.35
CA LEU A 78 -5.94 -19.18 -12.03
C LEU A 78 -6.09 -17.99 -11.09
N TYR A 79 -5.17 -17.02 -11.13
CA TYR A 79 -5.31 -15.76 -10.39
C TYR A 79 -6.62 -15.05 -10.75
N GLY A 80 -6.91 -14.92 -12.04
CA GLY A 80 -8.15 -14.28 -12.51
C GLY A 80 -9.41 -15.00 -12.01
N THR A 81 -9.41 -16.33 -12.06
CA THR A 81 -10.50 -17.17 -11.53
C THR A 81 -10.69 -16.96 -10.03
N VAL A 82 -9.60 -16.98 -9.25
CA VAL A 82 -9.64 -16.78 -7.80
C VAL A 82 -10.16 -15.39 -7.44
N VAL A 83 -9.64 -14.34 -8.05
CA VAL A 83 -10.09 -12.96 -7.80
C VAL A 83 -11.58 -12.83 -8.14
N LEU A 84 -12.03 -13.32 -9.29
CA LEU A 84 -13.45 -13.28 -9.69
C LEU A 84 -14.36 -13.96 -8.67
N ASN A 85 -14.02 -15.17 -8.23
CA ASN A 85 -14.86 -15.93 -7.31
C ASN A 85 -14.83 -15.35 -5.90
N LEU A 86 -13.68 -14.85 -5.45
CA LEU A 86 -13.55 -14.09 -4.22
C LEU A 86 -14.41 -12.83 -4.25
N THR A 87 -14.37 -12.04 -5.34
CA THR A 87 -15.21 -10.86 -5.53
C THR A 87 -16.70 -11.19 -5.43
N LYS A 88 -17.16 -12.33 -5.96
CA LYS A 88 -18.56 -12.76 -5.83
C LYS A 88 -18.91 -13.09 -4.39
N ALA A 89 -18.05 -13.82 -3.67
CA ALA A 89 -18.28 -14.18 -2.27
C ALA A 89 -18.33 -12.92 -1.38
N LEU A 90 -17.35 -12.04 -1.52
CA LEU A 90 -17.31 -10.75 -0.83
C LEU A 90 -18.53 -9.90 -1.19
N GLY A 91 -18.83 -9.74 -2.48
CA GLY A 91 -19.97 -8.95 -2.95
C GLY A 91 -21.31 -9.47 -2.42
N LYS A 92 -21.51 -10.79 -2.34
CA LYS A 92 -22.72 -11.37 -1.74
C LYS A 92 -22.84 -10.99 -0.26
N HIS A 93 -21.74 -11.03 0.48
CA HIS A 93 -21.72 -10.70 1.90
C HIS A 93 -21.90 -9.19 2.14
N LEU A 94 -21.17 -8.35 1.40
CA LEU A 94 -21.18 -6.89 1.56
C LEU A 94 -22.51 -6.24 1.11
N HIS A 95 -23.21 -6.83 0.13
CA HIS A 95 -24.54 -6.35 -0.30
C HIS A 95 -25.72 -7.03 0.41
N GLY A 96 -25.49 -8.21 0.99
CA GLY A 96 -26.54 -8.95 1.70
C GLY A 96 -26.84 -8.28 3.02
N GLY A 97 -27.95 -7.55 3.11
CA GLY A 97 -28.38 -6.78 4.29
C GLY A 97 -28.68 -7.57 5.57
N GLN A 98 -28.03 -8.72 5.80
CA GLN A 98 -27.90 -9.25 7.15
C GLN A 98 -27.07 -8.25 7.94
N SER A 99 -27.73 -7.64 8.93
CA SER A 99 -27.17 -6.72 9.90
C SER A 99 -25.72 -7.07 10.15
N GLN A 100 -24.79 -6.26 9.63
CA GLN A 100 -23.40 -6.31 10.04
C GLN A 100 -23.45 -6.24 11.57
N PRO A 101 -23.08 -7.31 12.29
CA PRO A 101 -22.85 -7.17 13.71
C PRO A 101 -21.82 -6.06 13.80
N ALA A 102 -22.12 -5.00 14.55
CA ALA A 102 -21.16 -3.97 14.88
C ALA A 102 -19.83 -4.67 15.23
N SER A 103 -18.85 -4.57 14.34
CA SER A 103 -17.53 -5.11 14.59
C SER A 103 -16.89 -4.30 15.71
N VAL A 104 -15.80 -4.83 16.25
CA VAL A 104 -15.18 -4.58 17.56
C VAL A 104 -14.59 -3.15 17.74
N SER A 105 -15.08 -2.17 16.98
CA SER A 105 -14.73 -0.75 17.05
C SER A 105 -16.00 0.10 16.98
N ASP A 106 -16.13 1.09 17.86
CA ASP A 106 -17.28 2.01 17.99
C ASP A 106 -17.66 2.78 16.69
N ASP A 107 -16.89 2.65 15.61
CA ASP A 107 -17.02 3.41 14.37
C ASP A 107 -17.99 2.80 13.32
N GLY A 108 -18.59 1.63 13.58
CA GLY A 108 -19.89 1.14 13.05
C GLY A 108 -20.27 1.29 11.56
N GLY A 109 -19.34 1.62 10.66
CA GLY A 109 -19.63 1.91 9.26
C GLY A 109 -19.54 0.69 8.33
N PRO A 110 -20.04 0.81 7.08
CA PRO A 110 -20.10 -0.30 6.14
C PRO A 110 -18.70 -0.80 5.77
N ALA A 111 -18.62 -2.09 5.44
CA ALA A 111 -17.42 -2.71 4.91
C ALA A 111 -17.39 -2.60 3.38
N TYR A 112 -16.23 -2.38 2.79
CA TYR A 112 -16.05 -2.34 1.34
C TYR A 112 -14.68 -2.88 0.92
N ALA A 113 -14.62 -3.49 -0.26
CA ALA A 113 -13.40 -4.06 -0.83
C ALA A 113 -12.86 -3.19 -1.96
N CYS A 114 -11.55 -2.97 -1.97
CA CYS A 114 -10.80 -2.31 -3.03
C CYS A 114 -9.87 -3.33 -3.71
N TYR A 115 -9.65 -3.16 -5.01
CA TYR A 115 -8.89 -4.09 -5.85
C TYR A 115 -7.69 -3.39 -6.44
N GLU A 116 -6.50 -3.98 -6.29
CA GLU A 116 -5.22 -3.42 -6.76
C GLU A 116 -4.95 -1.98 -6.27
N LEU A 117 -5.53 -1.59 -5.13
CA LEU A 117 -5.30 -0.29 -4.47
C LEU A 117 -3.88 -0.25 -3.88
N GLY A 118 -3.15 0.86 -4.11
CA GLY A 118 -1.85 1.08 -3.49
C GLY A 118 -1.97 1.41 -2.01
N LEU A 119 -1.35 0.62 -1.15
CA LEU A 119 -1.29 0.82 0.29
C LEU A 119 0.11 1.31 0.67
N VAL A 120 0.19 2.54 1.17
CA VAL A 120 1.44 3.16 1.61
C VAL A 120 1.79 2.61 3.00
N THR A 121 2.66 1.60 3.05
CA THR A 121 3.03 0.88 4.29
C THR A 121 4.18 1.54 5.04
N CYS A 122 4.99 2.34 4.36
CA CYS A 122 6.14 3.03 4.93
C CYS A 122 6.37 4.38 4.23
N ARG A 123 6.90 5.35 4.97
CA ARG A 123 7.38 6.64 4.48
C ARG A 123 8.86 6.78 4.81
N ASP A 124 9.62 7.41 3.92
CA ASP A 124 11.03 7.76 4.11
C ASP A 124 11.97 6.58 4.51
N PRO A 125 12.23 5.61 3.62
CA PRO A 125 11.85 5.60 2.20
C PRO A 125 10.48 4.97 1.95
N ASP A 126 9.77 5.49 0.95
CA ASP A 126 8.38 5.12 0.69
C ASP A 126 8.24 3.68 0.20
N THR A 127 7.21 2.99 0.72
CA THR A 127 6.81 1.66 0.25
C THR A 127 5.31 1.68 -0.03
N VAL A 128 4.94 1.30 -1.26
CA VAL A 128 3.56 1.16 -1.72
C VAL A 128 3.36 -0.28 -2.17
N ARG A 129 2.52 -1.00 -1.42
CA ARG A 129 2.14 -2.39 -1.70
C ARG A 129 0.79 -2.42 -2.40
N CYS A 130 0.63 -3.30 -3.40
CA CYS A 130 -0.58 -3.37 -4.21
C CYS A 130 -1.16 -4.80 -4.11
N PRO A 131 -1.79 -5.18 -2.99
CA PRO A 131 -2.38 -6.50 -2.87
C PRO A 131 -3.56 -6.66 -3.84
N PRO A 132 -3.88 -7.91 -4.27
CA PRO A 132 -5.05 -8.19 -5.10
C PRO A 132 -6.34 -7.59 -4.54
N VAL A 133 -6.58 -7.74 -3.23
CA VAL A 133 -7.77 -7.22 -2.55
C VAL A 133 -7.40 -6.70 -1.15
N SER A 134 -7.96 -5.56 -0.79
CA SER A 134 -7.95 -5.01 0.56
C SER A 134 -9.37 -4.67 1.00
N VAL A 135 -9.73 -4.95 2.25
CA VAL A 135 -11.08 -4.67 2.78
C VAL A 135 -11.00 -3.71 3.95
N PHE A 136 -11.80 -2.65 3.87
CA PHE A 136 -11.92 -1.60 4.89
C PHE A 136 -13.27 -1.70 5.59
N VAL A 137 -13.34 -1.20 6.82
CA VAL A 137 -14.55 -1.10 7.62
C VAL A 137 -14.58 0.28 8.26
N GLY A 138 -15.76 0.91 8.30
CA GLY A 138 -15.92 2.24 8.89
C GLY A 138 -15.68 3.37 7.89
N GLY A 139 -15.93 4.60 8.36
CA GLY A 139 -15.80 5.82 7.55
C GLY A 139 -16.89 5.97 6.48
N ASP A 140 -16.68 6.93 5.58
CA ASP A 140 -17.52 7.08 4.39
C ASP A 140 -17.31 5.86 3.48
N ALA A 141 -18.42 5.20 3.12
CA ALA A 141 -18.37 4.06 2.22
C ALA A 141 -17.62 4.44 0.95
N PHE A 142 -16.69 3.59 0.52
CA PHE A 142 -15.94 3.78 -0.72
C PHE A 142 -14.96 4.97 -0.71
N ALA A 143 -14.61 5.53 0.46
CA ALA A 143 -13.66 6.64 0.57
C ALA A 143 -12.32 6.39 -0.16
N GLU A 144 -11.87 5.14 -0.21
CA GLU A 144 -10.62 4.76 -0.86
C GLU A 144 -10.78 4.34 -2.33
N MET A 145 -12.01 4.26 -2.88
CA MET A 145 -12.22 3.77 -4.25
C MET A 145 -11.73 4.73 -5.34
N ASP A 146 -11.76 6.04 -5.08
CA ASP A 146 -11.34 7.06 -6.03
C ASP A 146 -9.84 7.42 -5.88
N ARG A 147 -9.09 6.67 -5.05
CA ARG A 147 -7.69 6.96 -4.73
C ARG A 147 -6.77 5.98 -5.43
N GLU A 148 -5.64 6.49 -5.92
CA GLU A 148 -4.58 5.63 -6.46
C GLU A 148 -3.75 4.99 -5.34
N VAL A 149 -3.52 5.73 -4.26
CA VAL A 149 -2.84 5.27 -3.05
C VAL A 149 -3.53 5.76 -1.79
N THR A 150 -3.39 4.98 -0.71
CA THR A 150 -3.91 5.30 0.62
C THR A 150 -2.97 4.90 1.74
N GLU A 151 -3.02 5.65 2.85
CA GLU A 151 -2.40 5.30 4.14
C GLU A 151 -3.41 4.68 5.11
N SER A 152 -4.70 4.64 4.74
CA SER A 152 -5.74 3.98 5.52
C SER A 152 -5.43 2.49 5.63
N ARG A 153 -5.60 1.92 6.83
CA ARG A 153 -5.28 0.51 7.09
C ARG A 153 -6.53 -0.34 6.88
N PRO A 154 -6.48 -1.36 6.00
CA PRO A 154 -7.57 -2.31 5.87
C PRO A 154 -7.63 -3.26 7.07
N VAL A 155 -8.82 -3.79 7.35
CA VAL A 155 -9.02 -4.85 8.35
C VAL A 155 -8.63 -6.22 7.80
N LEU A 156 -8.57 -6.37 6.48
CA LEU A 156 -8.18 -7.60 5.80
C LEU A 156 -7.39 -7.28 4.53
N VAL A 157 -6.22 -7.90 4.39
CA VAL A 157 -5.47 -7.96 3.13
C VAL A 157 -5.55 -9.37 2.57
N ILE A 158 -5.79 -9.51 1.28
CA ILE A 158 -5.83 -10.81 0.60
C ILE A 158 -4.74 -10.83 -0.47
N GLU A 159 -3.77 -11.72 -0.26
CA GLU A 159 -2.64 -11.98 -1.13
C GLU A 159 -2.87 -13.26 -1.94
N LEU A 160 -2.34 -13.30 -3.16
CA LEU A 160 -2.40 -14.47 -4.03
C LEU A 160 -1.01 -15.00 -4.34
N ALA A 161 -0.72 -16.20 -3.87
CA ALA A 161 0.46 -16.98 -4.22
C ALA A 161 0.24 -17.71 -5.56
N SER A 162 0.12 -16.96 -6.67
CA SER A 162 -0.23 -17.52 -8.00
C SER A 162 0.94 -17.96 -8.87
N GLY A 163 2.18 -17.69 -8.48
CA GLY A 163 3.37 -18.10 -9.24
C GLY A 163 4.64 -17.95 -8.41
N ASN A 164 5.78 -18.41 -8.94
CA ASN A 164 7.05 -18.43 -8.20
C ASN A 164 7.47 -17.04 -7.70
N GLN A 165 7.35 -16.00 -8.53
CA GLN A 165 7.73 -14.64 -8.14
C GLN A 165 6.85 -14.10 -7.01
N ARG A 166 5.54 -14.31 -7.05
CA ARG A 166 4.60 -13.87 -6.00
C ARG A 166 4.71 -14.69 -4.72
N ARG A 167 5.07 -15.98 -4.83
CA ARG A 167 5.37 -16.83 -3.67
C ARG A 167 6.64 -16.41 -2.95
N THR A 168 7.64 -16.00 -3.72
CA THR A 168 8.93 -15.59 -3.17
C THR A 168 8.75 -14.33 -2.30
N GLY A 169 9.09 -14.43 -1.02
CA GLY A 169 8.92 -13.34 -0.07
C GLY A 169 7.49 -13.15 0.46
N MET A 170 6.54 -14.06 0.17
CA MET A 170 5.17 -13.96 0.70
C MET A 170 5.15 -13.94 2.24
N THR A 171 6.01 -14.72 2.90
CA THR A 171 6.15 -14.67 4.36
C THR A 171 6.57 -13.29 4.84
N ASP A 172 7.55 -12.67 4.19
CA ASP A 172 8.01 -11.32 4.55
C ASP A 172 6.91 -10.29 4.34
N ARG A 173 6.10 -10.42 3.28
CA ARG A 173 4.93 -9.57 3.04
C ARG A 173 3.88 -9.71 4.14
N VAL A 174 3.54 -10.94 4.54
CA VAL A 174 2.60 -11.19 5.65
C VAL A 174 3.11 -10.53 6.95
N LEU A 175 4.41 -10.64 7.23
CA LEU A 175 5.03 -9.97 8.38
C LEU A 175 4.99 -8.44 8.24
N GLU A 176 5.22 -7.89 7.05
CA GLU A 176 5.11 -6.46 6.77
C GLU A 176 3.67 -5.96 6.98
N TRP A 177 2.65 -6.70 6.51
CA TRP A 177 1.24 -6.36 6.72
C TRP A 177 0.87 -6.29 8.20
N HIS A 178 1.29 -7.29 8.97
CA HIS A 178 1.08 -7.29 10.42
C HIS A 178 1.89 -6.21 11.12
N GLY A 179 3.13 -5.94 10.68
CA GLY A 179 3.95 -4.83 11.18
C GLY A 179 3.34 -3.46 10.91
N TRP A 180 2.64 -3.30 9.77
CA TRP A 180 1.82 -2.15 9.45
C TRP A 180 0.45 -2.16 10.15
N GLY A 181 0.11 -3.19 10.93
CA GLY A 181 -1.08 -3.24 11.78
C GLY A 181 -2.33 -3.81 11.11
N VAL A 182 -2.21 -4.53 10.00
CA VAL A 182 -3.34 -5.30 9.42
C VAL A 182 -3.64 -6.49 10.35
N PRO A 183 -4.88 -6.64 10.86
CA PRO A 183 -5.20 -7.67 11.85
C PRO A 183 -5.42 -9.05 11.25
N CYS A 184 -5.72 -9.16 9.95
CA CYS A 184 -5.92 -10.43 9.27
C CYS A 184 -5.36 -10.39 7.85
N VAL A 185 -4.61 -11.41 7.46
CA VAL A 185 -4.13 -11.60 6.10
C VAL A 185 -4.55 -12.97 5.60
N TRP A 186 -5.17 -13.02 4.43
CA TRP A 186 -5.44 -14.27 3.73
C TRP A 186 -4.44 -14.44 2.60
N VAL A 187 -3.66 -15.52 2.62
CA VAL A 187 -2.84 -15.92 1.47
C VAL A 187 -3.55 -17.05 0.76
N ILE A 188 -4.03 -16.79 -0.45
CA ILE A 188 -4.66 -17.81 -1.30
C ILE A 188 -3.58 -18.46 -2.15
N ASP A 189 -3.40 -19.76 -1.98
CA ASP A 189 -2.50 -20.56 -2.77
C ASP A 189 -3.26 -21.24 -3.91
N SER A 190 -3.04 -20.79 -5.15
CA SER A 190 -3.76 -21.35 -6.31
C SER A 190 -3.26 -22.73 -6.73
N ALA A 191 -2.02 -23.10 -6.42
CA ALA A 191 -1.46 -24.40 -6.77
C ALA A 191 -1.96 -25.48 -5.80
N ASP A 192 -1.89 -25.19 -4.50
CA ASP A 192 -2.32 -26.11 -3.44
C ASP A 192 -3.83 -26.04 -3.17
N LYS A 193 -4.52 -25.06 -3.78
CA LYS A 193 -5.95 -24.79 -3.63
C LYS A 193 -6.35 -24.67 -2.15
N SER A 194 -5.63 -23.81 -1.45
CA SER A 194 -5.81 -23.56 -0.03
C SER A 194 -5.83 -22.06 0.28
N VAL A 195 -6.31 -21.73 1.48
CA VAL A 195 -6.24 -20.39 2.05
C VAL A 195 -5.54 -20.47 3.39
N HIS A 196 -4.47 -19.70 3.54
CA HIS A 196 -3.72 -19.55 4.78
C HIS A 196 -4.22 -18.29 5.46
N VAL A 197 -4.85 -18.44 6.62
CA VAL A 197 -5.35 -17.33 7.43
C VAL A 197 -4.30 -17.00 8.48
N ALA A 198 -3.67 -15.85 8.34
CA ALA A 198 -2.67 -15.31 9.25
C ALA A 198 -3.27 -14.19 10.11
N GLU A 199 -3.10 -14.33 11.42
CA GLU A 199 -3.48 -13.35 12.43
C GLU A 199 -2.24 -13.10 13.30
N PRO A 200 -2.01 -11.88 13.82
CA PRO A 200 -0.91 -11.59 14.73
C PRO A 200 -0.89 -12.54 15.93
N ASP A 201 0.31 -12.99 16.31
CA ASP A 201 0.56 -13.83 17.49
C ASP A 201 -0.24 -15.16 17.54
N ARG A 202 -0.68 -15.66 16.38
CA ARG A 202 -1.42 -16.92 16.26
C ARG A 202 -0.79 -17.84 15.23
N GLU A 203 -1.00 -19.13 15.39
CA GLU A 203 -0.64 -20.10 14.36
C GLU A 203 -1.48 -19.88 13.10
N VAL A 204 -0.81 -19.90 11.94
CA VAL A 204 -1.46 -19.79 10.64
C VAL A 204 -2.41 -20.97 10.45
N LYS A 205 -3.67 -20.67 10.18
CA LYS A 205 -4.70 -21.69 9.93
C LYS A 205 -4.79 -21.94 8.43
N VAL A 206 -4.60 -23.18 8.03
CA VAL A 206 -4.81 -23.59 6.62
C VAL A 206 -6.25 -24.07 6.45
N ARG A 207 -6.89 -23.62 5.37
CA ARG A 207 -8.21 -24.07 4.91
C ARG A 207 -8.07 -24.63 3.51
N THR A 208 -8.42 -25.89 3.35
CA THR A 208 -8.33 -26.64 2.10
C THR A 208 -9.68 -26.62 1.39
N THR A 209 -9.75 -27.14 0.17
CA THR A 209 -11.01 -27.24 -0.61
C THR A 209 -12.17 -27.97 0.09
N GLY A 210 -11.88 -28.83 1.08
CA GLY A 210 -12.88 -29.51 1.90
C GLY A 210 -13.51 -28.62 2.98
N ASP A 211 -12.90 -27.47 3.28
CA ASP A 211 -13.26 -26.61 4.39
C ASP A 211 -14.13 -25.42 3.97
N THR A 212 -14.74 -24.78 4.97
CA THR A 212 -15.38 -23.47 4.85
C THR A 212 -14.40 -22.39 5.35
N LEU A 213 -14.27 -21.31 4.59
CA LEU A 213 -13.54 -20.11 5.03
C LEU A 213 -14.52 -19.18 5.75
N SER A 214 -14.10 -18.70 6.93
CA SER A 214 -14.86 -17.73 7.73
C SER A 214 -14.11 -16.39 7.75
N GLY A 215 -14.86 -15.30 7.63
CA GLY A 215 -14.38 -13.92 7.79
C GLY A 215 -14.28 -13.46 9.24
N ASP A 216 -14.75 -14.25 10.21
CA ASP A 216 -14.76 -13.83 11.60
C ASP A 216 -13.33 -13.68 12.17
N PRO A 217 -13.05 -12.65 12.99
CA PRO A 217 -13.97 -11.57 13.39
C PRO A 217 -13.94 -10.33 12.48
N VAL A 218 -13.08 -10.28 11.45
CA VAL A 218 -12.85 -9.06 10.65
C VAL A 218 -14.00 -8.74 9.69
N LEU A 219 -14.68 -9.76 9.17
CA LEU A 219 -15.88 -9.67 8.34
C LEU A 219 -16.95 -10.61 8.93
N PRO A 220 -17.64 -10.17 10.01
CA PRO A 220 -18.52 -11.04 10.77
C PRO A 220 -19.63 -11.67 9.91
N GLY A 221 -19.75 -13.00 9.94
CA GLY A 221 -20.78 -13.75 9.21
C GLY A 221 -20.47 -13.99 7.73
N LEU A 222 -19.29 -13.59 7.24
CA LEU A 222 -18.81 -14.04 5.93
C LEU A 222 -18.41 -15.51 6.02
N GLU A 223 -19.10 -16.36 5.27
CA GLU A 223 -18.73 -17.77 5.13
C GLU A 223 -18.93 -18.26 3.69
N PHE A 224 -17.96 -19.02 3.18
CA PHE A 224 -18.10 -19.71 1.90
C PHE A 224 -17.15 -20.93 1.80
N PRO A 225 -17.50 -21.98 1.04
CA PRO A 225 -16.63 -23.12 0.83
C PRO A 225 -15.35 -22.72 0.07
N VAL A 226 -14.18 -23.11 0.56
CA VAL A 226 -12.88 -22.75 -0.07
C VAL A 226 -12.80 -23.22 -1.52
N ARG A 227 -13.38 -24.39 -1.84
CA ARG A 227 -13.43 -24.92 -3.21
C ARG A 227 -14.02 -23.93 -4.21
N GLU A 228 -14.93 -23.04 -3.81
CA GLU A 228 -15.58 -22.08 -4.70
C GLU A 228 -14.62 -21.04 -5.26
N LEU A 229 -13.48 -20.79 -4.59
CA LEU A 229 -12.44 -19.89 -5.11
C LEU A 229 -11.82 -20.41 -6.42
N PHE A 230 -11.75 -21.73 -6.59
CA PHE A 230 -10.97 -22.36 -7.66
C PHE A 230 -11.83 -22.93 -8.79
N VAL A 231 -13.13 -22.61 -8.84
CA VAL A 231 -14.05 -23.08 -9.88
C VAL A 231 -13.91 -22.21 -11.12
N GLU A 232 -13.45 -22.80 -12.22
CA GLU A 232 -13.44 -22.16 -13.53
C GLU A 232 -14.85 -22.20 -14.16
N PRO A 233 -15.23 -21.19 -14.97
CA PRO A 233 -16.52 -21.20 -15.67
C PRO A 233 -16.61 -22.37 -16.66
N GLU A 234 -17.76 -23.05 -16.73
CA GLU A 234 -17.95 -24.21 -17.62
C GLU A 234 -17.73 -23.91 -19.12
N TRP A 235 -17.89 -22.65 -19.53
CA TRP A 235 -17.66 -22.20 -20.91
C TRP A 235 -16.19 -21.97 -21.24
N TRP A 236 -15.29 -21.97 -20.26
CA TRP A 236 -13.84 -21.78 -20.44
C TRP A 236 -13.13 -23.08 -20.85
N THR A 237 -13.68 -24.23 -20.47
CA THR A 237 -13.11 -25.57 -20.72
C THR A 237 -13.71 -26.27 -21.95
N ARG A 238 -14.43 -25.55 -22.83
CA ARG A 238 -15.03 -26.09 -24.06
C ARG A 238 -14.27 -25.69 -25.32
#